data_AF-A0A7G9WGY6-F1
#
_entry.id   AF-A0A7G9WGY6-F1
#
_cell.length_a   1.000
_cell.length_b   1.000
_cell.length_c   1.000
_cell.angle_alpha   90.00
_cell.angle_beta   90.00
_cell.angle_gamma   90.00
#
_symmetry.space_group_name_H-M   'P 1'
#
loop_
_entity.id
_entity.type
_entity.pdbx_description
1 polymer ?
#
loop_
_entity_poly.entity_id
_entity_poly.type
_entity_poly.pdbx_seq_one_letter_code
_entity_poly.pdbx_strand_id
1 'polypeptide(L)'
;MDTRNEALRVCRKLARGRINDAVRLLFEPQEPECLKKLDLYCVAEVKRNDKGVEIKFADRLKAAQMLAQLGGEDSVQPLFAALNQSAQAVKETAQYGGADAV
;
A
#
# COMPACT_ATOMS: atom_id res chain seq x y z
N MET A 1 -4.84 -14.04 6.32
CA MET A 1 -4.42 -12.73 5.76
C MET A 1 -3.24 -12.98 4.84
N ASP A 2 -3.21 -12.32 3.68
CA ASP A 2 -2.06 -12.39 2.77
C ASP A 2 -0.91 -11.53 3.32
N THR A 3 0.14 -12.19 3.80
CA THR A 3 1.33 -11.57 4.42
C THR A 3 2.01 -10.57 3.48
N ARG A 4 1.97 -10.79 2.17
CA ARG A 4 2.58 -9.88 1.18
C ARG A 4 1.79 -8.58 1.08
N ASN A 5 0.47 -8.69 1.02
CA ASN A 5 -0.41 -7.52 0.95
C ASN A 5 -0.33 -6.67 2.21
N GLU A 6 -0.15 -7.29 3.37
CA GLU A 6 0.08 -6.56 4.62
C GLU A 6 1.45 -5.88 4.64
N ALA A 7 2.52 -6.57 4.21
CA ALA A 7 3.84 -5.96 4.09
C ALA A 7 3.84 -4.75 3.13
N LEU A 8 3.16 -4.85 1.99
CA LEU A 8 2.97 -3.75 1.04
C LEU A 8 2.24 -2.56 1.68
N ARG A 9 1.18 -2.84 2.46
CA ARG A 9 0.41 -1.80 3.17
C ARG A 9 1.29 -1.05 4.17
N VAL A 10 2.04 -1.78 5.00
CA VAL A 10 2.96 -1.21 6.00
C VAL A 10 4.04 -0.38 5.31
N CYS A 11 4.73 -0.94 4.32
CA CYS A 11 5.81 -0.24 3.61
C CYS A 11 5.29 1.03 2.92
N ARG A 12 4.08 0.98 2.34
CA ARG A 12 3.44 2.15 1.69
C ARG A 12 3.20 3.26 2.69
N LYS A 13 2.66 2.92 3.86
CA LYS A 13 2.38 3.91 4.92
C LYS A 13 3.67 4.50 5.49
N LEU A 14 4.73 3.70 5.68
CA LEU A 14 6.04 4.21 6.15
C LEU A 14 6.74 5.09 5.11
N ALA A 15 6.77 4.68 3.84
CA ALA A 15 7.49 5.41 2.78
C ALA A 15 6.85 6.75 2.41
N ARG A 16 5.51 6.86 2.52
CA ARG A 16 4.74 8.04 2.06
C ARG A 16 4.01 8.77 3.19
N GLY A 17 4.10 8.29 4.43
CA GLY A 17 3.37 8.82 5.57
C GLY A 17 3.85 10.22 5.98
N ARG A 18 2.90 11.05 6.38
CA ARG A 18 3.16 12.39 6.93
C ARG A 18 3.73 12.29 8.35
N ILE A 19 4.47 13.31 8.77
CA ILE A 19 5.04 13.40 10.13
C ILE A 19 4.49 14.58 10.93
N ASN A 20 3.53 15.32 10.37
CA ASN A 20 2.99 16.55 10.94
C ASN A 20 2.44 16.34 12.36
N ASP A 21 1.82 15.20 12.64
CA ASP A 21 1.26 14.90 13.96
C ASP A 21 2.36 14.63 15.00
N ALA A 22 3.45 13.98 14.60
CA ALA A 22 4.64 13.82 15.45
C ALA A 22 5.36 15.15 15.68
N VAL A 23 5.41 16.02 14.67
CA VAL A 23 5.95 17.39 14.82
C VAL A 23 5.06 18.19 15.77
N ARG A 24 3.74 18.13 15.61
CA ARG A 24 2.77 18.81 16.49
C ARG A 24 2.94 18.41 17.95
N LEU A 25 3.21 17.13 18.22
CA LEU A 25 3.49 16.62 19.56
C LEU A 25 4.68 17.31 20.25
N LEU A 26 5.65 17.84 19.49
CA LEU A 26 6.83 18.52 20.05
C LEU A 26 6.56 19.97 20.47
N PHE A 27 5.58 20.64 19.86
CA PHE A 27 5.38 22.09 20.03
C PHE A 27 4.18 22.48 20.87
N GLU A 28 3.18 21.60 20.97
CA GLU A 28 1.91 21.91 21.63
C GLU A 28 1.66 20.96 22.80
N PRO A 29 1.34 21.47 24.01
CA PRO A 29 0.76 20.64 25.06
C PRO A 29 -0.55 20.04 24.54
N GLN A 30 -0.65 18.70 24.56
CA GLN A 30 -1.82 17.98 24.06
C GLN A 30 -2.66 17.48 25.23
N GLU A 31 -3.97 17.78 25.18
CA GLU A 31 -4.99 17.08 25.98
C GLU A 31 -4.95 15.57 25.66
N PRO A 32 -5.24 14.66 26.62
CA PRO A 32 -5.22 13.22 26.39
C PRO A 32 -6.09 12.77 25.21
N GLU A 33 -7.23 13.43 25.00
CA GLU A 33 -8.17 13.19 23.91
C GLU A 33 -7.59 13.58 22.53
N CYS A 34 -6.71 14.58 22.48
CA CYS A 34 -6.01 14.97 21.26
C CYS A 34 -4.93 13.95 20.89
N LEU A 35 -4.22 13.40 21.88
CA LEU A 35 -3.20 12.37 21.65
C LEU A 35 -3.75 11.12 20.95
N LYS A 36 -4.99 10.72 21.27
CA LYS A 36 -5.67 9.55 20.66
C LYS A 36 -5.92 9.73 19.15
N LYS A 37 -5.89 10.96 18.64
CA LYS A 37 -6.19 11.29 17.23
C LYS A 37 -4.95 11.45 16.36
N LEU A 38 -3.75 11.46 16.95
CA LEU A 38 -2.50 11.66 16.21
C LEU A 38 -2.12 10.41 15.40
N ASP A 39 -1.79 10.58 14.13
CA ASP A 39 -1.18 9.53 13.31
C ASP A 39 0.35 9.51 13.55
N LEU A 40 0.77 8.70 14.51
CA LEU A 40 2.18 8.49 14.86
C LEU A 40 2.81 7.30 14.14
N TYR A 41 2.19 6.79 13.07
CA TYR A 41 2.63 5.55 12.42
C TYR A 41 4.06 5.57 11.86
N CYS A 42 4.57 6.74 11.47
CA CYS A 42 5.95 6.91 11.00
C CYS A 42 6.97 7.03 12.14
N VAL A 43 6.54 7.05 13.40
CA VAL A 43 7.41 7.15 14.57
C VAL A 43 7.94 5.77 14.94
N ALA A 44 9.25 5.62 14.95
CA ALA A 44 9.95 4.42 15.38
C ALA A 44 10.24 4.44 16.88
N GLU A 45 10.50 5.62 17.46
CA GLU A 45 10.84 5.77 18.87
C GLU A 45 10.43 7.16 19.37
N VAL A 46 9.99 7.22 20.64
CA VAL A 46 9.79 8.47 21.38
C VAL A 46 10.57 8.37 22.68
N LYS A 47 11.46 9.34 22.93
CA LYS A 47 12.28 9.39 24.13
C LYS A 47 12.15 10.76 24.81
N ARG A 48 11.92 10.75 26.11
CA ARG A 48 11.91 11.97 26.93
C ARG A 48 13.16 12.00 27.82
N ASN A 49 13.84 13.13 27.84
CA ASN A 49 15.02 13.38 28.65
C ASN A 49 14.96 14.80 29.26
N ASP A 50 15.96 15.15 30.05
CA ASP A 50 16.04 16.45 30.74
C ASP A 50 16.15 17.65 29.77
N LYS A 51 16.53 17.40 28.51
CA LYS A 51 16.65 18.41 27.45
C LYS A 51 15.40 18.54 26.58
N GLY A 52 14.43 17.63 26.70
CA GLY A 52 13.19 17.65 25.94
C GLY A 52 12.74 16.27 25.44
N VAL A 53 12.02 16.26 24.32
CA VAL A 53 11.51 15.06 23.66
C VAL A 53 12.23 14.85 22.35
N GLU A 54 12.72 13.64 22.13
CA GLU A 54 13.34 13.18 20.89
C GLU A 54 12.41 12.17 20.20
N ILE A 55 12.20 12.34 18.89
CA ILE A 55 11.39 11.46 18.07
C ILE A 55 12.26 10.91 16.96
N LYS A 56 12.32 9.59 16.84
CA LYS A 56 12.98 8.90 15.73
C LYS A 56 11.93 8.45 14.73
N PHE A 57 12.12 8.78 13.46
CA PHE A 57 11.26 8.32 12.39
C PHE A 57 11.73 7.00 11.80
N ALA A 58 10.80 6.25 11.21
CA ALA A 58 11.11 5.08 10.40
C ALA A 58 11.98 5.46 9.19
N ASP A 59 12.82 4.51 8.75
CA ASP A 59 13.64 4.67 7.56
C ASP A 59 12.77 4.63 6.30
N ARG A 60 12.47 5.82 5.75
CA ARG A 60 11.65 5.96 4.56
C ARG A 60 12.31 5.39 3.31
N LEU A 61 13.63 5.47 3.20
CA LEU A 61 14.34 4.96 2.04
C LEU A 61 14.29 3.44 2.03
N LYS A 62 14.51 2.80 3.19
CA LYS A 62 14.33 1.36 3.34
C LYS A 62 12.90 0.92 3.04
N ALA A 63 11.89 1.65 3.53
CA ALA A 63 10.50 1.34 3.22
C ALA A 63 10.19 1.47 1.71
N ALA A 64 10.73 2.48 1.04
CA ALA A 64 10.58 2.65 -0.41
C ALA A 64 11.28 1.54 -1.22
N GLN A 65 12.46 1.11 -0.79
CA GLN A 65 13.17 -0.03 -1.39
C GLN A 65 12.36 -1.33 -1.23
N MET A 66 11.78 -1.57 -0.06
CA MET A 66 10.90 -2.73 0.18
C MET A 66 9.64 -2.67 -0.69
N LEU A 67 9.04 -1.49 -0.89
CA LEU A 67 7.93 -1.32 -1.83
C LEU A 67 8.31 -1.68 -3.26
N ALA A 68 9.48 -1.27 -3.73
CA ALA A 68 9.95 -1.60 -5.08
C ALA A 68 10.19 -3.11 -5.24
N GLN A 69 10.65 -3.80 -4.20
CA GLN A 69 10.89 -5.25 -4.20
C GLN A 69 9.58 -6.06 -4.12
N LEU A 70 8.65 -5.63 -3.27
CA LEU A 70 7.39 -6.34 -3.01
C LEU A 70 6.32 -5.99 -4.05
N GLY A 71 6.37 -4.79 -4.61
CA GLY A 71 5.52 -4.28 -5.68
C GLY A 71 5.97 -4.86 -7.02
N GLY A 72 5.93 -6.18 -7.14
CA GLY A 72 5.97 -6.83 -8.44
C GLY A 72 4.72 -6.41 -9.24
N GLU A 73 4.83 -6.43 -10.56
CA GLU A 73 3.69 -6.23 -11.44
C GLU A 73 2.56 -7.16 -11.02
N ASP A 74 1.41 -6.60 -10.64
CA ASP A 74 0.17 -7.37 -10.69
C ASP A 74 0.05 -7.82 -12.13
N SER A 75 0.44 -9.07 -12.41
CA SER A 75 0.50 -9.55 -13.77
C SER A 75 -0.92 -9.47 -14.31
N VAL A 76 -1.17 -8.56 -15.24
CA VAL A 76 -2.44 -8.47 -15.97
C VAL A 76 -2.61 -9.67 -16.91
N GLN A 77 -1.59 -10.53 -17.02
CA GLN A 77 -1.59 -11.73 -17.86
C GLN A 77 -2.79 -12.66 -17.67
N PRO A 78 -3.25 -13.00 -16.44
CA PRO A 78 -4.43 -13.85 -16.28
C PRO A 78 -5.70 -13.18 -16.82
N LEU A 79 -5.84 -11.87 -16.64
CA LEU A 79 -6.95 -11.10 -17.20
C LEU A 79 -6.87 -11.05 -18.74
N PHE A 80 -5.69 -10.74 -19.28
CA PHE A 80 -5.45 -10.77 -20.74
C PHE A 80 -5.72 -12.16 -21.34
N ALA A 81 -5.30 -13.23 -20.67
CA ALA A 81 -5.56 -14.61 -21.10
C ALA A 81 -7.05 -14.92 -21.10
N ALA A 82 -7.79 -14.56 -20.04
CA ALA A 82 -9.23 -14.76 -19.96
C ALA A 82 -10.01 -13.98 -21.03
N LEU A 83 -9.60 -12.73 -21.30
CA LEU A 83 -10.18 -11.91 -22.36
C LEU A 83 -9.93 -12.52 -23.75
N ASN A 84 -8.71 -13.01 -24.02
CA ASN A 84 -8.38 -13.67 -25.29
C ASN A 84 -9.17 -14.96 -25.49
N GLN A 85 -9.30 -15.80 -24.46
CA GLN A 85 -10.10 -17.03 -24.52
C GLN A 85 -11.58 -16.72 -24.79
N SER A 86 -12.12 -15.69 -24.15
CA SER A 86 -13.50 -15.25 -24.38
C SER A 86 -13.71 -14.78 -25.82
N ALA A 87 -12.77 -14.00 -26.37
CA ALA A 87 -12.83 -13.55 -27.75
C ALA A 87 -12.74 -14.69 -28.77
N GLN A 88 -11.96 -15.74 -28.48
CA GLN A 88 -11.87 -16.93 -29.32
C GLN A 88 -13.16 -17.75 -29.31
N ALA A 89 -13.75 -17.99 -28.14
CA ALA A 89 -15.00 -18.74 -28.01
C ALA A 89 -16.18 -18.08 -28.75
N VAL A 90 -16.23 -16.74 -28.77
CA VAL A 90 -17.23 -15.98 -29.55
C VAL A 90 -17.01 -16.14 -31.06
N LYS A 91 -15.76 -16.22 -31.54
CA LYS A 91 -15.48 -16.47 -32.96
C LYS A 91 -15.84 -17.88 -33.38
N GLU A 92 -15.54 -18.88 -32.57
CA GLU A 92 -15.84 -20.29 -32.87
C GLU A 92 -17.35 -20.54 -32.92
N THR A 93 -18.12 -19.97 -31.99
CA THR A 93 -19.59 -20.02 -31.99
C THR A 93 -20.20 -19.31 -33.20
N ALA A 94 -19.63 -18.18 -33.63
CA ALA A 94 -20.06 -17.49 -34.86
C ALA A 94 -19.71 -18.26 -36.14
N GLN A 95 -18.61 -19.03 -36.16
CA GLN A 95 -18.23 -19.86 -37.31
C GLN A 95 -19.05 -21.14 -37.44
N TYR A 96 -19.45 -21.76 -36.32
CA TYR A 96 -20.32 -22.96 -36.35
C TYR A 96 -21.79 -22.64 -36.65
N GLY A 97 -22.29 -21.46 -36.25
CA GLY A 97 -23.67 -21.05 -36.56
C GLY A 97 -23.95 -20.68 -38.03
N GLY A 98 -22.92 -20.58 -38.86
CA GLY A 98 -23.04 -20.25 -40.29
C GLY A 98 -23.10 -21.47 -41.23
N ALA A 99 -22.84 -22.68 -40.75
CA ALA A 99 -22.77 -23.89 -41.58
C ALA A 99 -24.10 -24.68 -41.66
N ASP A 100 -25.04 -24.45 -40.73
CA ASP A 100 -26.34 -25.14 -40.67
C ASP A 100 -27.50 -24.37 -41.33
N ALA A 101 -27.18 -23.31 -42.09
CA ALA A 101 -28.15 -22.48 -42.81
C ALA A 101 -27.95 -22.54 -44.33
N VAL A 102 -27.96 -23.76 -44.92
CA VAL A 102 -28.13 -23.97 -46.37
C VAL A 102 -28.99 -25.20 -46.62
#